data_AF-A0A7V3AD38-F1
#
_entry.id   AF-A0A7V3AD38-F1
#
_cell.length_a   1.000
_cell.length_b   1.000
_cell.length_c   1.000
_cell.angle_alpha   90.00
_cell.angle_beta   90.00
_cell.angle_gamma   90.00
#
_symmetry.space_group_name_H-M   'P 1'
#
loop_
_entity.id
_entity.type
_entity.pdbx_description
1 polymer ?
#
loop_
_entity_poly.entity_id
_entity_poly.type
_entity_poly.pdbx_seq_one_letter_code
_entity_poly.pdbx_strand_id
1 'polypeptide(L)'
;MVSMERAVRRLGLGGVLLGSIFLAGCGSDGRKPDTPKKSPAGTAATGAAPALLKPALLAKLDESCSSPDGMCLGPDGCIYLSMNNKNNEFKHPCKIMRITKDDRLEDFCELPGHPDTKICSPLGIGFGSDGNLYVSDNQMFVKPDLGKSRVLRVVVKDGKAGKVETVVTGLNMANGLACKGDCVYVNDTTLGSTQPMPSGVYRFKIDELKADAPVAVTGLNDPHLLVKVSTENPDPLYQVGANGLDFDAQGNLYLCDFGDAEVMKVTFDADGKVASCTSLAKGGGMLSADGCHTDNEGNLWVADFMGNAIAKVNCETGAVTIVAKNPPGDGADGALDAPSECIRRGDRVYVSNIDITYGPNTRDDLHTISVIELKK
;
A
#
# COMPACT_ATOMS: atom_id res chain seq x y z
N MET A 1 -15.27 -6.13 -21.38
CA MET A 1 -14.55 -7.41 -21.53
C MET A 1 -13.87 -7.57 -22.91
N VAL A 2 -13.29 -6.51 -23.50
CA VAL A 2 -12.52 -6.58 -24.79
C VAL A 2 -11.29 -5.64 -24.79
N SER A 3 -10.97 -4.96 -23.67
CA SER A 3 -9.92 -3.92 -23.64
C SER A 3 -8.58 -4.35 -23.02
N MET A 4 -8.50 -5.49 -22.33
CA MET A 4 -7.24 -5.97 -21.71
C MET A 4 -6.54 -7.07 -22.52
N GLU A 5 -7.25 -7.80 -23.39
CA GLU A 5 -6.65 -8.82 -24.26
C GLU A 5 -5.83 -8.24 -25.45
N ARG A 6 -5.98 -6.95 -25.79
CA ARG A 6 -5.31 -6.38 -26.98
C ARG A 6 -3.84 -6.00 -26.76
N ALA A 7 -3.36 -5.92 -25.52
CA ALA A 7 -1.96 -5.65 -25.24
C ALA A 7 -1.05 -6.90 -25.42
N VAL A 8 -1.62 -8.11 -25.37
CA VAL A 8 -0.85 -9.37 -25.34
C VAL A 8 -0.58 -9.95 -26.74
N ARG A 9 -1.17 -9.42 -27.81
CA ARG A 9 -1.06 -10.01 -29.17
C ARG A 9 -0.08 -9.34 -30.15
N ARG A 10 0.81 -8.44 -29.72
CA ARG A 10 1.78 -7.79 -30.63
C ARG A 10 3.26 -8.15 -30.46
N LEU A 11 3.61 -9.09 -29.58
CA LEU A 11 4.98 -9.58 -29.45
C LEU A 11 4.98 -11.11 -29.47
N GLY A 12 4.90 -11.69 -30.65
CA GLY A 12 4.98 -13.14 -30.81
C GLY A 12 4.87 -13.58 -32.25
N LEU A 13 5.96 -13.48 -33.01
CA LEU A 13 6.20 -14.38 -34.14
C LEU A 13 7.70 -14.44 -34.43
N GLY A 14 8.26 -15.65 -34.31
CA GLY A 14 9.63 -15.95 -34.71
C GLY A 14 10.26 -17.05 -33.86
N GLY A 15 9.70 -18.26 -33.89
CA GLY A 15 10.35 -19.42 -33.28
C GLY A 15 11.49 -19.96 -34.13
N VAL A 16 12.50 -20.57 -33.50
CA VAL A 16 13.24 -21.71 -34.04
C VAL A 16 13.64 -22.68 -32.92
N LEU A 17 13.32 -23.93 -33.22
CA LEU A 17 13.64 -25.26 -32.71
C LEU A 17 15.04 -25.53 -32.09
N LEU A 18 14.98 -26.37 -31.05
CA LEU A 18 15.86 -27.46 -30.57
C LEU A 18 17.36 -27.55 -30.98
N GLY A 19 18.18 -27.89 -29.98
CA GLY A 19 19.42 -28.64 -30.16
C GLY A 19 20.14 -28.99 -28.85
N SER A 20 19.92 -30.20 -28.33
CA SER A 20 20.68 -30.80 -27.22
C SER A 20 21.94 -31.49 -27.76
N ILE A 21 23.13 -31.25 -27.18
CA ILE A 21 24.30 -32.12 -27.31
C ILE A 21 25.07 -32.18 -25.98
N PHE A 22 25.48 -33.40 -25.60
CA PHE A 22 26.26 -33.81 -24.42
C PHE A 22 27.75 -34.00 -24.76
N LEU A 23 28.62 -33.99 -23.72
CA LEU A 23 30.00 -34.53 -23.59
C LEU A 23 31.13 -33.75 -24.31
N ALA A 24 32.37 -33.58 -23.83
CA ALA A 24 33.09 -33.98 -22.60
C ALA A 24 34.45 -33.21 -22.52
N GLY A 25 35.03 -33.11 -21.31
CA GLY A 25 36.40 -33.56 -21.05
C GLY A 25 37.62 -32.66 -21.34
N CYS A 26 38.23 -32.19 -20.23
CA CYS A 26 39.66 -32.12 -19.90
C CYS A 26 40.62 -31.17 -20.65
N GLY A 27 41.19 -30.24 -19.87
CA GLY A 27 42.47 -29.58 -20.11
C GLY A 27 42.97 -28.94 -18.82
N SER A 28 43.90 -29.61 -18.15
CA SER A 28 44.57 -29.17 -16.92
C SER A 28 45.62 -28.09 -17.22
N ASP A 29 45.68 -27.02 -16.42
CA ASP A 29 46.97 -26.43 -16.09
C ASP A 29 46.95 -25.69 -14.75
N GLY A 30 47.97 -25.97 -13.96
CA GLY A 30 48.03 -25.66 -12.53
C GLY A 30 48.46 -24.22 -12.22
N ARG A 31 47.77 -23.64 -11.23
CA ARG A 31 48.33 -22.70 -10.24
C ARG A 31 47.50 -22.83 -8.97
N LYS A 32 48.13 -23.21 -7.86
CA LYS A 32 47.53 -23.20 -6.52
C LYS A 32 47.36 -21.74 -6.07
N PRO A 33 46.16 -21.29 -5.66
CA PRO A 33 46.01 -20.07 -4.87
C PRO A 33 46.09 -20.41 -3.38
N ASP A 34 46.77 -19.57 -2.62
CA ASP A 34 46.92 -19.66 -1.18
C ASP A 34 45.57 -19.70 -0.45
N THR A 35 45.45 -20.64 0.49
CA THR A 35 44.29 -20.76 1.38
C THR A 35 44.22 -19.56 2.34
N PRO A 36 43.14 -18.76 2.34
CA PRO A 36 42.92 -17.78 3.40
C PRO A 36 42.58 -18.50 4.71
N LYS A 37 43.21 -18.05 5.80
CA LYS A 37 42.97 -18.52 7.18
C LYS A 37 41.47 -18.42 7.49
N LYS A 38 40.87 -19.55 7.90
CA LYS A 38 39.51 -19.60 8.45
C LYS A 38 39.40 -18.68 9.66
N SER A 39 38.63 -17.60 9.53
CA SER A 39 38.04 -16.91 10.68
C SER A 39 37.13 -17.92 11.43
N PRO A 40 37.08 -17.89 12.76
CA PRO A 40 36.22 -18.79 13.51
C PRO A 40 34.77 -18.56 13.09
N ALA A 41 34.10 -19.64 12.70
CA ALA A 41 32.68 -19.64 12.39
C ALA A 41 31.92 -19.14 13.61
N GLY A 42 31.34 -17.95 13.52
CA GLY A 42 30.30 -17.52 14.43
C GLY A 42 29.20 -18.57 14.37
N THR A 43 28.86 -19.15 15.52
CA THR A 43 27.71 -20.02 15.67
C THR A 43 26.47 -19.23 15.27
N ALA A 44 26.01 -19.43 14.04
CA ALA A 44 24.69 -19.00 13.61
C ALA A 44 23.70 -19.71 14.53
N ALA A 45 23.06 -18.96 15.41
CA ALA A 45 21.95 -19.46 16.20
C ALA A 45 20.87 -19.89 15.20
N THR A 46 20.71 -21.20 15.03
CA THR A 46 19.59 -21.81 14.32
C THR A 46 18.34 -21.69 15.20
N GLY A 47 17.88 -20.45 15.41
CA GLY A 47 16.54 -20.21 15.93
C GLY A 47 15.54 -20.58 14.84
N ALA A 48 14.59 -21.46 15.15
CA ALA A 48 13.45 -21.67 14.27
C ALA A 48 12.77 -20.32 14.03
N ALA A 49 12.34 -20.05 12.79
CA ALA A 49 11.54 -18.87 12.50
C ALA A 49 10.31 -18.86 13.44
N PRO A 50 9.96 -17.71 14.04
CA PRO A 50 8.81 -17.63 14.93
C PRO A 50 7.56 -18.15 14.20
N ALA A 51 6.74 -18.92 14.92
CA ALA A 51 5.51 -19.45 14.35
C ALA A 51 4.59 -18.31 13.89
N LEU A 52 4.00 -18.47 12.71
CA LEU A 52 3.03 -17.53 12.17
C LEU A 52 1.83 -17.39 13.13
N LEU A 53 1.39 -16.16 13.33
CA LEU A 53 0.15 -15.88 14.04
C LEU A 53 -1.03 -16.17 13.12
N LYS A 54 -2.14 -16.65 13.70
CA LYS A 54 -3.39 -16.90 12.97
C LYS A 54 -4.28 -15.65 13.09
N PRO A 55 -4.64 -15.00 11.97
CA PRO A 55 -5.68 -13.97 11.95
C PRO A 55 -7.03 -14.52 12.42
N ALA A 56 -7.84 -13.66 13.03
CA ALA A 56 -9.19 -13.95 13.47
C ALA A 56 -10.17 -12.93 12.90
N LEU A 57 -11.44 -13.32 12.82
CA LEU A 57 -12.49 -12.47 12.29
C LEU A 57 -12.80 -11.36 13.30
N LEU A 58 -12.59 -10.11 12.91
CA LEU A 58 -13.10 -8.97 13.66
C LEU A 58 -14.58 -8.73 13.31
N ALA A 59 -14.85 -8.64 12.01
CA ALA A 59 -16.19 -8.34 11.50
C ALA A 59 -16.40 -8.89 10.09
N LYS A 60 -17.65 -9.30 9.83
CA LYS A 60 -18.19 -9.40 8.47
C LYS A 60 -18.86 -8.09 8.14
N LEU A 61 -18.55 -7.54 6.97
CA LEU A 61 -19.14 -6.33 6.44
C LEU A 61 -20.36 -6.70 5.60
N ASP A 62 -21.38 -5.85 5.62
CA ASP A 62 -22.55 -6.03 4.75
C ASP A 62 -22.25 -5.58 3.31
N GLU A 63 -23.18 -5.85 2.39
CA GLU A 63 -23.04 -5.54 0.96
C GLU A 63 -22.81 -4.06 0.64
N SER A 64 -23.13 -3.15 1.57
CA SER A 64 -22.89 -1.70 1.42
C SER A 64 -21.46 -1.28 1.75
N CYS A 65 -20.63 -2.21 2.22
CA CYS A 65 -19.26 -2.01 2.67
C CYS A 65 -18.33 -3.10 2.08
N SER A 66 -18.26 -3.19 0.75
CA SER A 66 -17.32 -4.07 0.07
C SER A 66 -15.97 -3.41 -0.16
N SER A 67 -14.91 -4.21 -0.30
CA SER A 67 -13.55 -3.71 -0.59
C SER A 67 -13.07 -2.65 0.42
N PRO A 68 -13.00 -2.98 1.73
CA PRO A 68 -12.32 -2.11 2.69
C PRO A 68 -10.85 -1.97 2.29
N ASP A 69 -10.31 -0.76 2.39
CA ASP A 69 -8.94 -0.47 1.95
C ASP A 69 -8.17 0.34 3.03
N GLY A 70 -7.73 1.55 2.72
CA GLY A 70 -6.89 2.37 3.59
C GLY A 70 -7.49 2.63 4.98
N MET A 71 -6.61 2.65 5.97
CA MET A 71 -6.91 2.85 7.38
C MET A 71 -5.99 3.88 8.00
N CYS A 72 -6.49 4.64 8.98
CA CYS A 72 -5.64 5.49 9.82
C CYS A 72 -6.15 5.57 11.26
N LEU A 73 -5.25 5.84 12.21
CA LEU A 73 -5.65 6.16 13.58
C LEU A 73 -6.15 7.60 13.65
N GLY A 74 -7.38 7.76 14.15
CA GLY A 74 -7.94 9.06 14.46
C GLY A 74 -7.43 9.62 15.79
N PRO A 75 -7.55 10.94 16.00
CA PRO A 75 -7.15 11.60 17.25
C PRO A 75 -8.01 11.16 18.45
N ASP A 76 -9.18 10.58 18.20
CA ASP A 76 -10.05 10.01 19.21
C ASP A 76 -9.64 8.58 19.61
N GLY A 77 -8.66 7.97 18.92
CA GLY A 77 -8.19 6.59 19.11
C GLY A 77 -9.02 5.52 18.38
N CYS A 78 -10.00 5.92 17.58
CA CYS A 78 -10.66 5.02 16.63
C CYS A 78 -9.74 4.75 15.43
N ILE A 79 -9.94 3.62 14.76
CA ILE A 79 -9.39 3.40 13.42
C ILE A 79 -10.44 3.86 12.43
N TYR A 80 -10.10 4.76 11.53
CA TYR A 80 -10.93 5.12 10.40
C TYR A 80 -10.53 4.25 9.23
N LEU A 81 -11.48 3.91 8.36
CA LEU A 81 -11.23 3.05 7.21
C LEU A 81 -12.13 3.41 6.03
N SER A 82 -11.59 3.34 4.82
CA SER A 82 -12.32 3.57 3.59
C SER A 82 -13.07 2.31 3.13
N MET A 83 -14.30 2.50 2.69
CA MET A 83 -15.10 1.47 2.02
C MET A 83 -15.20 1.83 0.54
N ASN A 84 -14.40 1.15 -0.29
CA ASN A 84 -14.25 1.47 -1.70
C ASN A 84 -15.47 1.06 -2.53
N ASN A 85 -16.15 -0.02 -2.13
CA ASN A 85 -17.30 -0.58 -2.83
C ASN A 85 -17.01 -1.08 -4.26
N LYS A 86 -15.75 -1.33 -4.63
CA LYS A 86 -15.41 -1.87 -5.96
C LYS A 86 -16.08 -3.20 -6.25
N ASN A 87 -16.05 -4.14 -5.30
CA ASN A 87 -16.58 -5.49 -5.50
C ASN A 87 -18.09 -5.48 -5.76
N ASN A 88 -18.86 -4.64 -5.08
CA ASN A 88 -20.28 -4.50 -5.40
C ASN A 88 -20.56 -3.66 -6.66
N GLU A 89 -19.54 -3.33 -7.47
CA GLU A 89 -19.63 -2.47 -8.66
C GLU A 89 -20.13 -1.05 -8.34
N PHE A 90 -19.80 -0.53 -7.16
CA PHE A 90 -20.23 0.78 -6.67
C PHE A 90 -21.77 0.93 -6.60
N LYS A 91 -22.49 -0.16 -6.34
CA LYS A 91 -23.97 -0.14 -6.16
C LYS A 91 -24.41 0.64 -4.93
N HIS A 92 -23.53 0.78 -3.95
CA HIS A 92 -23.74 1.56 -2.73
C HIS A 92 -22.76 2.75 -2.67
N PRO A 93 -23.17 3.89 -2.07
CA PRO A 93 -22.26 5.02 -1.86
C PRO A 93 -20.99 4.58 -1.12
N CYS A 94 -19.84 5.01 -1.62
CA CYS A 94 -18.57 4.81 -0.93
C CYS A 94 -18.53 5.70 0.31
N LYS A 95 -17.92 5.20 1.38
CA LYS A 95 -18.00 5.83 2.70
C LYS A 95 -16.73 5.64 3.50
N ILE A 96 -16.61 6.45 4.54
CA ILE A 96 -15.68 6.23 5.63
C ILE A 96 -16.47 5.59 6.78
N MET A 97 -15.92 4.51 7.31
CA MET A 97 -16.36 3.92 8.58
C MET A 97 -15.33 4.21 9.66
N ARG A 98 -15.64 3.81 10.90
CA ARG A 98 -14.66 3.71 11.97
C ARG A 98 -14.85 2.45 12.81
N ILE A 99 -13.74 1.90 13.27
CA ILE A 99 -13.65 0.88 14.31
C ILE A 99 -13.35 1.58 15.62
N THR A 100 -14.33 1.61 16.51
CA THR A 100 -14.22 2.23 17.84
C THR A 100 -13.17 1.51 18.71
N LYS A 101 -12.83 2.09 19.87
CA LYS A 101 -11.89 1.48 20.83
C LYS A 101 -12.34 0.13 21.36
N ASP A 102 -13.65 -0.10 21.39
CA ASP A 102 -14.29 -1.36 21.79
C ASP A 102 -14.66 -2.22 20.59
N ASP A 103 -14.00 -2.01 19.45
CA ASP A 103 -14.10 -2.82 18.22
C ASP A 103 -15.47 -2.82 17.52
N ARG A 104 -16.34 -1.86 17.85
CA ARG A 104 -17.59 -1.66 17.12
C ARG A 104 -17.34 -0.90 15.82
N LEU A 105 -17.93 -1.37 14.72
CA LEU A 105 -17.99 -0.67 13.44
C LEU A 105 -19.14 0.34 13.43
N GLU A 106 -18.86 1.56 13.00
CA GLU A 106 -19.83 2.64 12.87
C GLU A 106 -19.59 3.41 11.56
N ASP A 107 -20.67 3.82 10.89
CA ASP A 107 -20.58 4.76 9.76
C ASP A 107 -20.07 6.12 10.24
N PHE A 108 -19.18 6.74 9.47
CA PHE A 108 -18.69 8.10 9.74
C PHE A 108 -19.27 9.12 8.76
N CYS A 109 -19.10 8.89 7.45
CA CYS A 109 -19.72 9.70 6.40
C CYS A 109 -19.69 9.03 5.03
N GLU A 110 -20.65 9.35 4.17
CA GLU A 110 -20.58 9.06 2.74
C GLU A 110 -19.67 10.06 2.01
N LEU A 111 -19.04 9.60 0.93
CA LEU A 111 -18.18 10.42 0.09
C LEU A 111 -18.87 10.76 -1.24
N PRO A 112 -18.84 12.03 -1.68
CA PRO A 112 -19.47 12.42 -2.92
C PRO A 112 -18.72 11.86 -4.13
N GLY A 113 -19.46 11.32 -5.09
CA GLY A 113 -18.91 10.87 -6.36
C GLY A 113 -18.13 11.96 -7.11
N HIS A 114 -17.18 11.55 -7.93
CA HIS A 114 -16.42 12.49 -8.76
C HIS A 114 -17.35 13.23 -9.73
N PRO A 115 -17.16 14.55 -9.98
CA PRO A 115 -18.05 15.35 -10.83
C PRO A 115 -18.31 14.72 -12.21
N ASP A 116 -17.31 14.06 -12.79
CA ASP A 116 -17.43 13.41 -14.09
C ASP A 116 -17.99 11.99 -14.02
N THR A 117 -17.36 11.10 -13.24
CA THR A 117 -17.71 9.66 -13.22
C THR A 117 -18.90 9.35 -12.33
N LYS A 118 -19.29 10.30 -11.46
CA LYS A 118 -20.32 10.17 -10.44
C LYS A 118 -20.02 9.12 -9.37
N ILE A 119 -18.80 8.59 -9.35
CA ILE A 119 -18.34 7.53 -8.43
C ILE A 119 -17.12 8.05 -7.68
N CYS A 120 -17.07 7.78 -6.38
CA CYS A 120 -15.87 7.94 -5.56
C CYS A 120 -15.24 6.56 -5.38
N SER A 121 -13.92 6.48 -5.29
CA SER A 121 -13.19 5.24 -5.05
C SER A 121 -12.13 5.51 -3.99
N PRO A 122 -12.52 5.60 -2.72
CA PRO A 122 -11.62 5.95 -1.63
C PRO A 122 -10.60 4.84 -1.37
N LEU A 123 -9.34 5.21 -1.13
CA LEU A 123 -8.26 4.29 -0.72
C LEU A 123 -7.58 4.81 0.55
N GLY A 124 -6.33 5.26 0.48
CA GLY A 124 -5.57 5.85 1.57
C GLY A 124 -6.24 7.04 2.24
N ILE A 125 -6.08 7.15 3.56
CA ILE A 125 -6.69 8.18 4.39
C ILE A 125 -5.76 8.66 5.52
N GLY A 126 -5.92 9.89 5.98
CA GLY A 126 -5.10 10.44 7.07
C GLY A 126 -5.68 11.70 7.69
N PHE A 127 -5.53 11.87 9.01
CA PHE A 127 -5.93 13.10 9.70
C PHE A 127 -4.83 14.17 9.61
N GLY A 128 -5.19 15.34 9.08
CA GLY A 128 -4.34 16.51 9.07
C GLY A 128 -4.22 17.15 10.47
N SER A 129 -3.19 17.97 10.65
CA SER A 129 -3.03 18.77 11.87
C SER A 129 -4.10 19.84 12.07
N ASP A 130 -4.87 20.17 11.02
CA ASP A 130 -6.06 21.01 11.07
C ASP A 130 -7.31 20.26 11.60
N GLY A 131 -7.17 18.97 11.93
CA GLY A 131 -8.23 18.11 12.46
C GLY A 131 -9.14 17.51 11.39
N ASN A 132 -8.93 17.81 10.11
CA ASN A 132 -9.74 17.28 9.02
C ASN A 132 -9.21 15.91 8.54
N LEU A 133 -10.10 15.10 8.00
CA LEU A 133 -9.73 13.81 7.40
C LEU A 133 -9.51 14.00 5.90
N TYR A 134 -8.37 13.56 5.41
CA TYR A 134 -8.01 13.56 4.00
C TYR A 134 -8.14 12.15 3.43
N VAL A 135 -8.62 12.05 2.19
CA VAL A 135 -8.95 10.78 1.53
C VAL A 135 -8.51 10.84 0.08
N SER A 136 -7.75 9.85 -0.38
CA SER A 136 -7.47 9.70 -1.80
C SER A 136 -8.69 9.11 -2.51
N ASP A 137 -9.02 9.67 -3.68
CA ASP A 137 -10.09 9.16 -4.55
C ASP A 137 -9.47 8.66 -5.86
N ASN A 138 -9.31 7.34 -5.95
CA ASN A 138 -8.62 6.64 -7.03
C ASN A 138 -9.55 6.37 -8.21
N GLN A 139 -9.51 7.23 -9.22
CA GLN A 139 -10.41 7.10 -10.36
C GLN A 139 -10.00 6.00 -11.36
N MET A 140 -8.83 5.38 -11.22
CA MET A 140 -8.41 4.24 -12.04
C MET A 140 -9.22 2.97 -11.73
N PHE A 141 -9.69 2.82 -10.49
CA PHE A 141 -10.60 1.74 -10.08
C PHE A 141 -11.99 1.88 -10.70
N VAL A 142 -12.40 3.12 -11.02
CA VAL A 142 -13.68 3.39 -11.68
C VAL A 142 -13.56 3.12 -13.18
N LYS A 143 -12.54 3.73 -13.82
CA LYS A 143 -12.26 3.56 -15.24
C LYS A 143 -10.76 3.64 -15.49
N PRO A 144 -10.15 2.63 -16.14
CA PRO A 144 -8.73 2.67 -16.50
C PRO A 144 -8.38 3.89 -17.37
N ASP A 145 -7.13 4.35 -17.23
CA ASP A 145 -6.48 5.41 -18.00
C ASP A 145 -7.19 6.77 -17.93
N LEU A 146 -8.00 7.01 -16.89
CA LEU A 146 -8.79 8.23 -16.80
C LEU A 146 -7.96 9.45 -16.36
N GLY A 147 -6.97 9.26 -15.50
CA GLY A 147 -6.09 10.35 -15.02
C GLY A 147 -6.82 11.46 -14.26
N LYS A 148 -7.87 11.11 -13.50
CA LYS A 148 -8.75 12.07 -12.80
C LYS A 148 -8.84 11.81 -11.29
N SER A 149 -7.84 11.13 -10.74
CA SER A 149 -7.79 10.93 -9.29
C SER A 149 -7.63 12.28 -8.57
N ARG A 150 -8.08 12.33 -7.33
CA ARG A 150 -8.14 13.55 -6.53
C ARG A 150 -7.90 13.27 -5.05
N VAL A 151 -7.67 14.32 -4.27
CA VAL A 151 -7.71 14.25 -2.80
C VAL A 151 -8.94 15.00 -2.32
N LEU A 152 -9.69 14.35 -1.43
CA LEU A 152 -10.83 14.89 -0.72
C LEU A 152 -10.42 15.31 0.69
N ARG A 153 -11.04 16.37 1.20
CA ARG A 153 -11.01 16.77 2.61
C ARG A 153 -12.42 16.66 3.18
N VAL A 154 -12.62 15.75 4.12
CA VAL A 154 -13.79 15.72 4.98
C VAL A 154 -13.56 16.73 6.10
N VAL A 155 -14.38 17.78 6.14
CA VAL A 155 -14.28 18.79 7.19
C VAL A 155 -14.84 18.20 8.48
N VAL A 156 -14.01 18.05 9.50
CA VAL A 156 -14.39 17.45 10.77
C VAL A 156 -14.52 18.53 11.84
N LYS A 157 -15.65 18.52 12.55
CA LYS A 157 -15.90 19.43 13.66
C LYS A 157 -16.50 18.67 14.83
N ASP A 158 -15.92 18.83 16.02
CA ASP A 158 -16.37 18.16 17.25
C ASP A 158 -16.50 16.63 17.08
N GLY A 159 -15.53 16.03 16.36
CA GLY A 159 -15.50 14.60 16.06
C GLY A 159 -16.55 14.11 15.05
N LYS A 160 -17.24 15.02 14.35
CA LYS A 160 -18.28 14.69 13.36
C LYS A 160 -17.87 15.17 11.97
N ALA A 161 -18.12 14.33 10.97
CA ALA A 161 -17.96 14.69 9.57
C ALA A 161 -18.96 15.77 9.15
N GLY A 162 -18.48 16.74 8.39
CA GLY A 162 -19.24 17.79 7.75
C GLY A 162 -19.14 17.70 6.24
N LYS A 163 -18.96 18.85 5.57
CA LYS A 163 -18.82 18.90 4.11
C LYS A 163 -17.57 18.15 3.64
N VAL A 164 -17.67 17.56 2.45
CA VAL A 164 -16.54 16.95 1.76
C VAL A 164 -16.13 17.84 0.58
N GLU A 165 -14.85 18.19 0.53
CA GLU A 165 -14.29 19.15 -0.42
C GLU A 165 -13.27 18.45 -1.31
N THR A 166 -13.22 18.78 -2.60
CA THR A 166 -12.05 18.43 -3.43
C THR A 166 -10.97 19.47 -3.21
N VAL A 167 -9.75 19.06 -2.89
CA VAL A 167 -8.63 19.97 -2.58
C VAL A 167 -7.40 19.76 -3.46
N VAL A 168 -7.26 18.59 -4.08
CA VAL A 168 -6.24 18.30 -5.10
C VAL A 168 -6.92 17.59 -6.27
N THR A 169 -6.49 17.89 -7.51
CA THR A 169 -6.99 17.27 -8.75
C THR A 169 -5.84 16.95 -9.70
N GLY A 170 -6.08 16.10 -10.70
CA GLY A 170 -5.12 15.79 -11.76
C GLY A 170 -4.13 14.67 -11.41
N LEU A 171 -4.31 14.01 -10.27
CA LEU A 171 -3.55 12.79 -9.95
C LEU A 171 -3.96 11.67 -10.91
N ASN A 172 -3.03 10.79 -11.23
CA ASN A 172 -3.33 9.68 -12.12
C ASN A 172 -4.02 8.54 -11.36
N MET A 173 -3.34 7.97 -10.36
CA MET A 173 -3.79 6.86 -9.53
C MET A 173 -3.50 7.17 -8.05
N ALA A 174 -4.30 8.06 -7.46
CA ALA A 174 -4.16 8.45 -6.05
C ALA A 174 -4.40 7.24 -5.15
N ASN A 175 -3.48 6.95 -4.24
CA ASN A 175 -3.52 5.70 -3.47
C ASN A 175 -3.27 5.93 -1.97
N GLY A 176 -2.20 5.39 -1.38
CA GLY A 176 -1.85 5.68 0.02
C GLY A 176 -1.81 7.17 0.30
N LEU A 177 -2.28 7.56 1.48
CA LEU A 177 -2.32 8.94 1.95
C LEU A 177 -1.97 8.97 3.43
N ALA A 178 -1.04 9.85 3.80
CA ALA A 178 -0.69 10.11 5.18
C ALA A 178 -0.57 11.62 5.42
N CYS A 179 -0.65 12.03 6.69
CA CYS A 179 -0.49 13.42 7.09
C CYS A 179 0.60 13.53 8.15
N LYS A 180 1.47 14.53 8.02
CA LYS A 180 2.54 14.79 9.00
C LYS A 180 2.82 16.28 9.05
N GLY A 181 2.86 16.83 10.28
CA GLY A 181 3.02 18.26 10.47
C GLY A 181 1.88 19.04 9.81
N ASP A 182 2.22 20.07 9.06
CA ASP A 182 1.28 20.91 8.30
C ASP A 182 1.05 20.41 6.85
N CYS A 183 1.38 19.15 6.56
CA CYS A 183 1.36 18.62 5.20
C CYS A 183 0.51 17.35 5.04
N VAL A 184 -0.07 17.22 3.84
CA VAL A 184 -0.73 16.02 3.31
C VAL A 184 0.17 15.39 2.26
N TYR A 185 0.35 14.08 2.35
CA TYR A 185 1.18 13.28 1.46
C TYR A 185 0.32 12.24 0.77
N VAL A 186 0.40 12.15 -0.56
CA VAL A 186 -0.39 11.18 -1.33
C VAL A 186 0.49 10.50 -2.37
N ASN A 187 0.39 9.18 -2.41
CA ASN A 187 1.02 8.38 -3.45
C ASN A 187 0.23 8.49 -4.74
N ASP A 188 0.94 8.65 -5.85
CA ASP A 188 0.42 8.45 -7.18
C ASP A 188 1.11 7.21 -7.77
N THR A 189 0.38 6.10 -7.77
CA THR A 189 0.92 4.75 -7.98
C THR A 189 1.49 4.55 -9.38
N THR A 190 1.04 5.34 -10.36
CA THR A 190 1.57 5.31 -11.73
C THR A 190 1.56 6.71 -12.32
N LEU A 191 2.71 7.21 -12.77
CA LEU A 191 2.88 8.54 -13.38
C LEU A 191 3.28 8.47 -14.85
N GLY A 192 3.18 7.28 -15.45
CA GLY A 192 3.55 6.99 -16.82
C GLY A 192 3.62 5.49 -17.05
N SER A 193 3.88 5.09 -18.29
CA SER A 193 3.91 3.69 -18.72
C SER A 193 5.28 3.25 -19.24
N THR A 194 6.35 3.97 -18.89
CA THR A 194 7.72 3.58 -19.25
C THR A 194 8.17 2.39 -18.42
N GLN A 195 9.28 1.75 -18.82
CA GLN A 195 9.98 0.78 -17.99
C GLN A 195 11.40 1.28 -17.66
N PRO A 196 11.77 1.41 -16.39
CA PRO A 196 10.94 1.17 -15.20
C PRO A 196 9.75 2.14 -15.08
N MET A 197 8.71 1.71 -14.36
CA MET A 197 7.45 2.44 -14.24
C MET A 197 7.56 3.56 -13.20
N PRO A 198 7.35 4.83 -13.60
CA PRO A 198 7.51 5.93 -12.69
C PRO A 198 6.26 6.07 -11.80
N SER A 199 6.48 6.37 -10.53
CA SER A 199 5.46 6.67 -9.52
C SER A 199 6.04 7.67 -8.51
N GLY A 200 5.29 8.04 -7.47
CA GLY A 200 5.87 8.88 -6.43
C GLY A 200 4.91 9.39 -5.38
N VAL A 201 5.45 10.27 -4.53
CA VAL A 201 4.75 10.89 -3.41
C VAL A 201 4.63 12.38 -3.69
N TYR A 202 3.40 12.88 -3.74
CA TYR A 202 3.14 14.32 -3.69
C TYR A 202 3.05 14.80 -2.25
N ARG A 203 3.47 16.03 -2.00
CA ARG A 203 3.31 16.73 -0.72
C ARG A 203 2.65 18.09 -0.93
N PHE A 204 1.60 18.35 -0.16
CA PHE A 204 0.88 19.62 -0.15
C PHE A 204 0.85 20.18 1.26
N LYS A 205 1.05 21.50 1.40
CA LYS A 205 0.79 22.20 2.65
C LYS A 205 -0.70 22.37 2.87
N ILE A 206 -1.17 22.14 4.09
CA ILE A 206 -2.59 22.23 4.43
C ILE A 206 -3.17 23.63 4.14
N ASP A 207 -2.38 24.70 4.31
CA ASP A 207 -2.80 26.09 4.07
C ASP A 207 -3.04 26.44 2.59
N GLU A 208 -2.47 25.66 1.68
CA GLU A 208 -2.66 25.81 0.23
C GLU A 208 -3.91 25.06 -0.28
N LEU A 209 -4.42 24.10 0.50
CA LEU A 209 -5.55 23.25 0.15
C LEU A 209 -6.90 23.98 0.31
N LYS A 210 -7.37 24.55 -0.80
CA LYS A 210 -8.60 25.35 -0.88
C LYS A 210 -9.66 24.67 -1.74
N ALA A 211 -10.90 24.67 -1.27
CA ALA A 211 -12.01 24.01 -1.96
C ALA A 211 -12.49 24.75 -3.22
N ASP A 212 -12.39 26.08 -3.22
CA ASP A 212 -12.75 26.96 -4.33
C ASP A 212 -11.64 27.11 -5.37
N ALA A 213 -10.42 26.70 -5.03
CA ALA A 213 -9.27 26.64 -5.93
C ALA A 213 -8.39 25.42 -5.59
N PRO A 214 -8.84 24.19 -5.93
CA PRO A 214 -8.05 22.98 -5.68
C PRO A 214 -6.70 23.01 -6.40
N VAL A 215 -5.67 22.44 -5.78
CA VAL A 215 -4.36 22.30 -6.42
C VAL A 215 -4.50 21.32 -7.60
N ALA A 216 -4.04 21.72 -8.78
CA ALA A 216 -4.03 20.86 -9.96
C ALA A 216 -2.60 20.40 -10.24
N VAL A 217 -2.33 19.10 -10.06
CA VAL A 217 -0.99 18.55 -10.31
C VAL A 217 -0.73 18.27 -11.79
N THR A 218 0.55 18.23 -12.16
CA THR A 218 1.03 18.15 -13.54
C THR A 218 1.94 16.96 -13.82
N GLY A 219 1.88 15.92 -12.98
CA GLY A 219 2.64 14.69 -13.17
C GLY A 219 4.12 14.82 -12.77
N LEU A 220 5.02 14.19 -13.54
CA LEU A 220 6.44 14.04 -13.19
C LEU A 220 7.24 15.35 -13.04
N ASN A 221 6.71 16.47 -13.55
CA ASN A 221 7.36 17.78 -13.49
C ASN A 221 6.73 18.71 -12.44
N ASP A 222 5.76 18.22 -11.68
CA ASP A 222 5.06 19.02 -10.70
C ASP A 222 5.96 19.38 -9.51
N PRO A 223 5.95 20.64 -9.03
CA PRO A 223 6.76 21.06 -7.89
C PRO A 223 6.35 20.39 -6.56
N HIS A 224 5.13 19.86 -6.45
CA HIS A 224 4.66 19.13 -5.27
C HIS A 224 5.12 17.67 -5.25
N LEU A 225 5.65 17.14 -6.37
CA LEU A 225 6.16 15.78 -6.43
C LEU A 225 7.48 15.69 -5.65
N LEU A 226 7.37 15.22 -4.41
CA LEU A 226 8.42 15.23 -3.39
C LEU A 226 9.43 14.09 -3.61
N VAL A 227 8.91 12.88 -3.85
CA VAL A 227 9.70 11.67 -4.04
C VAL A 227 9.29 11.02 -5.35
N LYS A 228 10.27 10.66 -6.17
CA LYS A 228 10.06 9.85 -7.38
C LYS A 228 10.54 8.44 -7.11
N VAL A 229 9.73 7.47 -7.49
CA VAL A 229 10.04 6.03 -7.38
C VAL A 229 9.90 5.41 -8.76
N SER A 230 10.73 4.40 -9.04
CA SER A 230 10.73 3.65 -10.29
C SER A 230 10.58 2.18 -9.95
N THR A 231 9.45 1.59 -10.34
CA THR A 231 9.18 0.16 -10.14
C THR A 231 9.83 -0.62 -11.28
N GLU A 232 10.77 -1.49 -10.94
CA GLU A 232 11.65 -2.18 -11.90
C GLU A 232 11.08 -3.53 -12.34
N ASN A 233 10.16 -4.13 -11.58
CA ASN A 233 9.62 -5.46 -11.86
C ASN A 233 8.93 -5.51 -13.24
N PRO A 234 9.45 -6.27 -14.22
CA PRO A 234 8.95 -6.23 -15.60
C PRO A 234 7.62 -6.97 -15.80
N ASP A 235 7.14 -7.73 -14.81
CA ASP A 235 5.88 -8.44 -14.90
C ASP A 235 4.72 -7.44 -14.90
N PRO A 236 3.81 -7.46 -15.91
CA PRO A 236 2.63 -6.60 -15.94
C PRO A 236 1.74 -6.65 -14.69
N LEU A 237 1.72 -7.77 -13.95
CA LEU A 237 1.00 -7.91 -12.68
C LEU A 237 1.67 -7.19 -11.50
N TYR A 238 2.88 -6.68 -11.69
CA TYR A 238 3.64 -5.95 -10.67
C TYR A 238 3.92 -4.51 -11.12
N GLN A 239 3.22 -4.02 -12.14
CA GLN A 239 3.28 -2.63 -12.58
C GLN A 239 2.38 -1.75 -11.69
N VAL A 240 2.71 -1.75 -10.39
CA VAL A 240 2.04 -1.00 -9.33
C VAL A 240 3.15 -0.42 -8.47
N GLY A 241 3.27 0.92 -8.44
CA GLY A 241 4.41 1.58 -7.81
C GLY A 241 4.14 1.99 -6.37
N ALA A 242 4.49 3.24 -6.03
CA ALA A 242 4.21 3.86 -4.74
C ALA A 242 2.75 3.61 -4.31
N ASN A 243 2.56 2.82 -3.25
CA ASN A 243 1.25 2.32 -2.85
C ASN A 243 0.87 2.75 -1.43
N GLY A 244 1.47 2.17 -0.38
CA GLY A 244 1.33 2.63 1.01
C GLY A 244 2.41 3.63 1.45
N LEU A 245 2.09 4.46 2.45
CA LEU A 245 3.09 5.28 3.14
C LEU A 245 2.69 5.56 4.60
N ASP A 246 3.69 5.76 5.46
CA ASP A 246 3.47 6.28 6.82
C ASP A 246 4.74 6.93 7.41
N PHE A 247 4.61 7.62 8.54
CA PHE A 247 5.70 8.31 9.22
C PHE A 247 5.97 7.76 10.61
N ASP A 248 7.24 7.52 10.94
CA ASP A 248 7.62 7.25 12.32
C ASP A 248 7.55 8.51 13.22
N ALA A 249 7.78 8.30 14.52
CA ALA A 249 7.81 9.37 15.51
C ALA A 249 8.94 10.39 15.26
N GLN A 250 10.03 9.98 14.61
CA GLN A 250 11.16 10.86 14.26
C GLN A 250 10.89 11.69 12.99
N GLY A 251 9.82 11.39 12.25
CA GLY A 251 9.44 12.07 11.02
C GLY A 251 10.10 11.49 9.76
N ASN A 252 10.67 10.29 9.84
CA ASN A 252 11.07 9.57 8.63
C ASN A 252 9.81 9.03 7.94
N LEU A 253 9.75 9.20 6.62
CA LEU A 253 8.70 8.65 5.78
C LEU A 253 9.11 7.25 5.32
N TYR A 254 8.19 6.30 5.44
CA TYR A 254 8.29 4.96 4.89
C TYR A 254 7.33 4.86 3.71
N LEU A 255 7.82 4.33 2.60
CA LEU A 255 7.08 4.26 1.34
C LEU A 255 7.18 2.84 0.80
N CYS A 256 6.03 2.24 0.50
CA CYS A 256 5.95 0.93 -0.10
C CYS A 256 5.86 1.06 -1.63
N ASP A 257 6.82 0.44 -2.33
CA ASP A 257 6.73 0.14 -3.75
C ASP A 257 6.19 -1.28 -3.91
N PHE A 258 4.95 -1.37 -4.39
CA PHE A 258 4.20 -2.62 -4.43
C PHE A 258 4.88 -3.65 -5.32
N GLY A 259 5.20 -3.27 -6.55
CA GLY A 259 5.67 -4.16 -7.60
C GLY A 259 7.02 -4.78 -7.30
N ASP A 260 7.85 -4.04 -6.58
CA ASP A 260 9.21 -4.43 -6.25
C ASP A 260 9.33 -5.11 -4.88
N ALA A 261 8.21 -5.26 -4.15
CA ALA A 261 8.16 -5.75 -2.76
C ALA A 261 9.17 -5.00 -1.88
N GLU A 262 9.21 -3.67 -2.04
CA GLU A 262 10.24 -2.82 -1.48
C GLU A 262 9.66 -1.76 -0.55
N VAL A 263 10.30 -1.59 0.61
CA VAL A 263 10.07 -0.51 1.54
C VAL A 263 11.24 0.44 1.44
N MET A 264 10.96 1.68 1.06
CA MET A 264 11.89 2.79 1.00
C MET A 264 11.79 3.62 2.28
N LYS A 265 12.94 4.09 2.78
CA LYS A 265 13.02 5.08 3.87
C LYS A 265 13.44 6.42 3.31
N VAL A 266 12.67 7.45 3.63
CA VAL A 266 12.91 8.83 3.24
C VAL A 266 13.14 9.66 4.50
N THR A 267 14.27 10.37 4.53
CA THR A 267 14.61 11.29 5.62
C THR A 267 14.58 12.72 5.12
N PHE A 268 14.40 13.66 6.05
CA PHE A 268 14.28 15.08 5.74
C PHE A 268 15.34 15.90 6.45
N ASP A 269 15.77 16.99 5.82
CA ASP A 269 16.57 18.02 6.49
C ASP A 269 15.71 18.96 7.33
N ALA A 270 16.35 19.92 8.01
CA ALA A 270 15.66 20.88 8.87
C ALA A 270 14.68 21.81 8.13
N ASP A 271 14.85 21.99 6.82
CA ASP A 271 13.95 22.77 5.96
C ASP A 271 12.81 21.90 5.38
N GLY A 272 12.74 20.62 5.76
CA GLY A 272 11.77 19.66 5.27
C GLY A 272 12.04 19.20 3.83
N LYS A 273 13.24 19.39 3.27
CA LYS A 273 13.59 18.81 1.97
C LYS A 273 14.05 17.37 2.15
N VAL A 274 13.89 16.56 1.11
CA VAL A 274 14.38 15.16 1.13
C VAL A 274 15.91 15.18 1.28
N ALA A 275 16.39 14.64 2.40
CA ALA A 275 17.82 14.48 2.67
C ALA A 275 18.33 13.13 2.14
N SER A 276 17.53 12.07 2.25
CA SER A 276 17.82 10.76 1.66
C SER A 276 16.54 10.03 1.25
N CYS A 277 16.63 9.18 0.24
CA CYS A 277 15.62 8.19 -0.13
C CYS A 277 16.37 6.90 -0.46
N THR A 278 16.22 5.87 0.37
CA THR A 278 17.02 4.63 0.27
C THR A 278 16.17 3.41 0.52
N SER A 279 16.48 2.31 -0.18
CA SER A 279 15.94 0.98 0.13
C SER A 279 16.22 0.61 1.57
N LEU A 280 15.16 0.35 2.34
CA LEU A 280 15.26 -0.18 3.71
C LEU A 280 15.15 -1.69 3.72
N ALA A 281 14.18 -2.23 2.98
CA ALA A 281 13.93 -3.66 2.86
C ALA A 281 13.37 -3.98 1.47
N LYS A 282 13.84 -5.07 0.86
CA LYS A 282 13.32 -5.58 -0.41
C LYS A 282 13.17 -7.10 -0.32
N GLY A 283 11.98 -7.61 -0.58
CA GLY A 283 11.65 -9.03 -0.41
C GLY A 283 11.61 -9.45 1.07
N GLY A 284 12.48 -10.37 1.50
CA GLY A 284 12.47 -10.88 2.88
C GLY A 284 11.27 -11.77 3.20
N GLY A 285 10.68 -12.40 2.17
CA GLY A 285 9.48 -13.22 2.25
C GLY A 285 8.20 -12.51 1.81
N MET A 286 8.25 -11.17 1.65
CA MET A 286 7.17 -10.40 1.02
C MET A 286 7.18 -10.64 -0.49
N LEU A 287 5.99 -10.69 -1.10
CA LEU A 287 5.82 -10.72 -2.56
C LEU A 287 5.37 -9.37 -3.12
N SER A 288 4.77 -8.51 -2.29
CA SER A 288 4.52 -7.10 -2.57
C SER A 288 4.60 -6.28 -1.28
N ALA A 289 4.64 -4.95 -1.41
CA ALA A 289 4.51 -4.03 -0.29
C ALA A 289 3.35 -3.05 -0.58
N ASP A 290 2.21 -3.23 0.09
CA ASP A 290 0.99 -2.46 -0.17
C ASP A 290 0.81 -1.34 0.88
N GLY A 291 -0.34 -1.26 1.55
CA GLY A 291 -0.56 -0.40 2.71
C GLY A 291 0.40 -0.70 3.86
N CYS A 292 0.77 0.35 4.60
CA CYS A 292 1.63 0.21 5.76
C CYS A 292 1.32 1.21 6.89
N HIS A 293 1.71 0.84 8.11
CA HIS A 293 1.60 1.68 9.29
C HIS A 293 2.75 1.44 10.28
N THR A 294 3.35 2.52 10.78
CA THR A 294 4.42 2.48 11.78
C THR A 294 3.87 2.30 13.19
N ASP A 295 4.57 1.57 14.04
CA ASP A 295 4.24 1.46 15.46
C ASP A 295 5.22 2.22 16.36
N ASN A 296 4.82 2.37 17.62
CA ASN A 296 5.65 3.03 18.63
C ASN A 296 6.86 2.19 19.10
N GLU A 297 7.05 0.99 18.53
CA GLU A 297 8.17 0.10 18.82
C GLU A 297 9.24 0.10 17.72
N GLY A 298 9.13 1.01 16.74
CA GLY A 298 10.10 1.13 15.65
C GLY A 298 9.93 0.04 14.59
N ASN A 299 8.71 -0.42 14.36
CA ASN A 299 8.39 -1.32 13.27
C ASN A 299 7.38 -0.69 12.29
N LEU A 300 7.52 -1.04 11.02
CA LEU A 300 6.53 -0.82 9.99
C LEU A 300 5.76 -2.13 9.77
N TRP A 301 4.44 -2.08 9.94
CA TRP A 301 3.54 -3.16 9.56
C TRP A 301 3.14 -2.96 8.11
N VAL A 302 3.26 -4.01 7.30
CA VAL A 302 3.07 -3.94 5.84
C VAL A 302 2.10 -5.04 5.43
N ALA A 303 1.09 -4.66 4.65
CA ALA A 303 0.25 -5.60 3.94
C ALA A 303 1.01 -6.15 2.72
N ASP A 304 1.23 -7.46 2.69
CA ASP A 304 1.79 -8.19 1.55
C ASP A 304 0.63 -8.80 0.76
N PHE A 305 -0.02 -7.95 -0.03
CA PHE A 305 -1.17 -8.30 -0.88
C PHE A 305 -0.92 -9.56 -1.71
N MET A 306 0.17 -9.59 -2.48
CA MET A 306 0.49 -10.71 -3.39
C MET A 306 0.88 -11.98 -2.62
N GLY A 307 1.44 -11.83 -1.42
CA GLY A 307 1.79 -12.96 -0.56
C GLY A 307 0.66 -13.44 0.35
N ASN A 308 -0.50 -12.76 0.35
CA ASN A 308 -1.61 -12.95 1.28
C ASN A 308 -1.13 -13.04 2.74
N ALA A 309 -0.36 -12.02 3.14
CA ALA A 309 0.38 -12.01 4.39
C ALA A 309 0.44 -10.61 5.01
N ILE A 310 0.74 -10.57 6.31
CA ILE A 310 1.16 -9.36 7.01
C ILE A 310 2.62 -9.51 7.40
N ALA A 311 3.44 -8.55 6.98
CA ALA A 311 4.84 -8.47 7.32
C ALA A 311 5.08 -7.36 8.36
N LYS A 312 6.18 -7.51 9.10
CA LYS A 312 6.72 -6.51 10.00
C LYS A 312 8.17 -6.23 9.60
N VAL A 313 8.48 -4.96 9.32
CA VAL A 313 9.80 -4.49 8.94
C VAL A 313 10.36 -3.64 10.07
N ASN A 314 11.55 -3.97 10.56
CA ASN A 314 12.21 -3.13 11.56
C ASN A 314 12.72 -1.83 10.92
N CYS A 315 12.29 -0.68 11.44
CA CYS A 315 12.52 0.65 10.85
C CYS A 315 13.98 1.14 10.87
N GLU A 316 14.83 0.48 11.65
CA GLU A 316 16.27 0.78 11.79
C GLU A 316 17.13 -0.17 10.94
N THR A 317 16.86 -1.47 11.03
CA THR A 317 17.70 -2.52 10.44
C THR A 317 17.20 -3.04 9.09
N GLY A 318 15.93 -2.79 8.74
CA GLY A 318 15.28 -3.35 7.55
C GLY A 318 14.96 -4.84 7.65
N ALA A 319 15.13 -5.46 8.83
CA ALA A 319 14.81 -6.88 9.01
C ALA A 319 13.31 -7.13 8.81
N VAL A 320 12.97 -8.06 7.91
CA VAL A 320 11.59 -8.44 7.58
C VAL A 320 11.21 -9.70 8.34
N THR A 321 10.03 -9.71 8.95
CA THR A 321 9.40 -10.89 9.56
C THR A 321 7.99 -11.04 9.04
N ILE A 322 7.66 -12.19 8.44
CA ILE A 322 6.27 -12.53 8.12
C ILE A 322 5.56 -12.90 9.42
N VAL A 323 4.54 -12.13 9.79
CA VAL A 323 3.82 -12.27 11.07
C VAL A 323 2.62 -13.20 10.93
N ALA A 324 1.85 -13.04 9.86
CA ALA A 324 0.70 -13.88 9.54
C ALA A 324 0.69 -14.15 8.04
N LYS A 325 0.27 -15.36 7.66
CA LYS A 325 0.13 -15.76 6.25
C LYS A 325 -0.81 -16.96 6.15
N ASN A 326 -1.67 -16.95 5.14
CA ASN A 326 -2.50 -18.09 4.76
C ASN A 326 -2.62 -18.18 3.24
N PRO A 327 -2.94 -19.36 2.68
CA PRO A 327 -3.32 -19.45 1.27
C PRO A 327 -4.50 -18.52 0.95
N PRO A 328 -4.63 -18.04 -0.30
CA PRO A 328 -5.82 -17.34 -0.74
C PRO A 328 -7.10 -18.17 -0.48
N GLY A 329 -8.19 -17.49 -0.14
CA GLY A 329 -9.46 -18.08 0.26
C GLY A 329 -10.43 -16.99 0.74
N ASP A 330 -11.62 -17.37 1.19
CA ASP A 330 -12.75 -16.45 1.39
C ASP A 330 -12.76 -15.61 2.68
N GLY A 331 -11.71 -15.72 3.50
CA GLY A 331 -11.63 -15.02 4.78
C GLY A 331 -12.75 -15.36 5.79
N ALA A 332 -13.54 -16.44 5.61
CA ALA A 332 -14.76 -16.67 6.40
C ALA A 332 -14.55 -16.87 7.90
N ASP A 333 -13.37 -17.37 8.29
CA ASP A 333 -12.92 -17.49 9.69
C ASP A 333 -12.02 -16.32 10.14
N GLY A 334 -11.89 -15.29 9.30
CA GLY A 334 -11.04 -14.12 9.49
C GLY A 334 -9.62 -14.29 8.98
N ALA A 335 -9.32 -15.36 8.23
CA ALA A 335 -8.11 -15.45 7.44
C ALA A 335 -7.91 -14.22 6.52
N LEU A 336 -6.65 -13.94 6.15
CA LEU A 336 -6.35 -12.85 5.22
C LEU A 336 -6.89 -13.18 3.84
N ASP A 337 -7.38 -12.15 3.15
CA ASP A 337 -7.95 -12.29 1.82
C ASP A 337 -7.64 -11.03 1.00
N ALA A 338 -6.47 -11.05 0.35
CA ALA A 338 -5.87 -9.89 -0.30
C ALA A 338 -5.78 -8.69 0.67
N PRO A 339 -4.95 -8.78 1.72
CA PRO A 339 -4.79 -7.69 2.68
C PRO A 339 -4.23 -6.46 1.97
N SER A 340 -4.91 -5.33 2.12
CA SER A 340 -4.54 -4.06 1.48
C SER A 340 -3.90 -3.06 2.44
N GLU A 341 -4.33 -3.06 3.71
CA GLU A 341 -3.78 -2.18 4.74
C GLU A 341 -3.76 -2.89 6.10
N CYS A 342 -2.82 -2.51 6.96
CA CYS A 342 -2.80 -3.00 8.33
C CYS A 342 -2.35 -1.94 9.34
N ILE A 343 -2.98 -1.93 10.51
CA ILE A 343 -2.72 -0.93 11.55
C ILE A 343 -2.61 -1.58 12.91
N ARG A 344 -1.53 -1.24 13.65
CA ARG A 344 -1.35 -1.70 15.01
C ARG A 344 -2.00 -0.74 15.99
N ARG A 345 -2.92 -1.25 16.82
CA ARG A 345 -3.50 -0.53 17.96
C ARG A 345 -3.36 -1.38 19.22
N GLY A 346 -2.37 -1.02 20.04
CA GLY A 346 -2.00 -1.80 21.23
C GLY A 346 -1.41 -3.15 20.86
N ASP A 347 -1.96 -4.22 21.44
CA ASP A 347 -1.50 -5.61 21.23
C ASP A 347 -2.22 -6.28 20.05
N ARG A 348 -2.84 -5.50 19.16
CA ARG A 348 -3.61 -6.01 18.02
C ARG A 348 -3.19 -5.32 16.73
N VAL A 349 -3.22 -6.08 15.65
CA VAL A 349 -3.09 -5.58 14.28
C VAL A 349 -4.40 -5.81 13.56
N TYR A 350 -5.01 -4.73 13.08
CA TYR A 350 -6.25 -4.73 12.32
C TYR A 350 -5.88 -4.74 10.85
N VAL A 351 -6.60 -5.51 10.05
CA VAL A 351 -6.28 -5.71 8.63
C VAL A 351 -7.54 -5.53 7.81
N SER A 352 -7.48 -4.67 6.80
CA SER A 352 -8.49 -4.60 5.76
C SER A 352 -8.15 -5.60 4.64
N ASN A 353 -9.15 -6.35 4.23
CA ASN A 353 -9.08 -7.33 3.15
C ASN A 353 -9.89 -6.78 1.98
N ILE A 354 -9.22 -6.23 0.96
CA ILE A 354 -9.92 -5.57 -0.16
C ILE A 354 -10.62 -6.59 -1.07
N ASP A 355 -10.17 -7.85 -1.05
CA ASP A 355 -10.79 -8.99 -1.72
C ASP A 355 -11.05 -8.73 -3.24
N ILE A 356 -10.08 -8.19 -3.97
CA ILE A 356 -10.23 -7.98 -5.42
C ILE A 356 -9.62 -9.16 -6.19
N THR A 357 -10.15 -9.42 -7.40
CA THR A 357 -9.50 -10.34 -8.35
C THR A 357 -8.23 -9.69 -8.90
N TYR A 358 -7.10 -10.01 -8.28
CA TYR A 358 -5.78 -9.55 -8.71
C TYR A 358 -4.70 -10.53 -8.25
N GLY A 359 -3.73 -10.81 -9.14
CA GLY A 359 -2.65 -11.74 -8.83
C GLY A 359 -3.17 -13.12 -8.43
N PRO A 360 -2.77 -13.67 -7.28
CA PRO A 360 -3.23 -14.98 -6.81
C PRO A 360 -4.64 -14.96 -6.22
N ASN A 361 -5.23 -13.77 -5.97
CA ASN A 361 -6.54 -13.67 -5.34
C ASN A 361 -7.68 -13.73 -6.35
N THR A 362 -8.76 -14.40 -5.96
CA THR A 362 -10.03 -14.39 -6.70
C THR A 362 -11.11 -13.88 -5.76
N ARG A 363 -11.64 -12.70 -6.09
CA ARG A 363 -12.75 -12.08 -5.36
C ARG A 363 -13.87 -13.08 -5.02
N ASP A 364 -14.47 -12.90 -3.85
CA ASP A 364 -15.81 -13.41 -3.55
C ASP A 364 -16.80 -12.34 -3.03
N ASP A 365 -17.86 -12.79 -2.35
CA ASP A 365 -18.97 -11.94 -1.88
C ASP A 365 -18.89 -11.67 -0.37
N LEU A 366 -17.94 -12.30 0.34
CA LEU A 366 -17.72 -12.06 1.75
C LEU A 366 -16.70 -10.93 1.93
N HIS A 367 -17.05 -9.95 2.75
CA HIS A 367 -16.18 -8.82 3.02
C HIS A 367 -15.83 -8.82 4.50
N THR A 368 -14.54 -8.75 4.82
CA THR A 368 -14.08 -8.96 6.19
C THR A 368 -13.07 -7.92 6.64
N ILE A 369 -13.04 -7.70 7.95
CA ILE A 369 -11.91 -7.11 8.64
C ILE A 369 -11.32 -8.22 9.51
N SER A 370 -10.01 -8.43 9.40
CA SER A 370 -9.27 -9.38 10.23
C SER A 370 -8.57 -8.68 11.38
N VAL A 371 -8.30 -9.43 12.44
CA VAL A 371 -7.47 -8.99 13.56
C VAL A 371 -6.43 -10.06 13.90
N ILE A 372 -5.21 -9.64 14.21
CA ILE A 372 -4.11 -10.49 14.66
C ILE A 372 -3.76 -10.09 16.08
N GLU A 373 -3.87 -11.04 17.02
CA GLU A 373 -3.51 -10.84 18.42
C GLU A 373 -2.00 -11.02 18.60
N LEU A 374 -1.33 -9.98 19.07
CA LEU A 374 0.09 -10.02 19.42
C LEU A 374 0.23 -10.58 20.84
N LYS A 375 1.09 -11.58 21.03
CA LYS A 375 1.35 -12.14 22.36
C LYS A 375 2.08 -11.09 23.20
N LYS A 376 1.59 -10.85 24.42
CA LYS A 376 2.26 -10.04 25.45
C LYS A 376 3.55 -10.68 25.94
#